data_AF-A0A355DMY5-F1
#
_entry.id   AF-A0A355DMY5-F1
#
_cell.length_a   1.000
_cell.length_b   1.000
_cell.length_c   1.000
_cell.angle_alpha   90.00
_cell.angle_beta   90.00
_cell.angle_gamma   90.00
#
_symmetry.space_group_name_H-M   'P 1'
#
loop_
_entity.id
_entity.type
_entity.pdbx_description
1 polymer ?
#
loop_
_entity_poly.entity_id
_entity_poly.type
_entity_poly.pdbx_seq_one_letter_code
_entity_poly.pdbx_strand_id
1 'polypeptide(L)' 'LTLIIQDNGIGIPEEFDIETPKSLGLTLVQGLVDQLEGTIELERHQGTQFKITFPRGEV' A
#
# COMPACT_ATOMS: atom_id res chain seq x y z
N LEU A 1 7.30 -5.81 -10.67
CA LEU A 1 7.03 -4.38 -10.93
C LEU A 1 6.80 -3.71 -9.59
N THR A 2 7.34 -2.51 -9.35
CA THR A 2 7.13 -1.80 -8.08
C THR A 2 6.49 -0.44 -8.34
N LEU A 3 5.39 -0.16 -7.65
CA LEU A 3 4.68 1.11 -7.66
C LEU A 3 4.86 1.78 -6.29
N ILE A 4 5.38 3.01 -6.28
CA ILE A 4 5.60 3.79 -5.05
C ILE A 4 4.72 5.02 -5.11
N ILE A 5 3.91 5.23 -4.07
CA ILE A 5 3.10 6.42 -3.87
C ILE A 5 3.55 7.06 -2.57
N GLN A 6 4.01 8.31 -2.63
CA GLN A 6 4.52 9.03 -1.49
C GLN A 6 3.90 10.42 -1.40
N ASP A 7 3.55 10.82 -0.18
CA ASP A 7 3.30 12.21 0.20
C ASP A 7 4.37 12.72 1.17
N ASN A 8 4.45 14.04 1.31
CA ASN A 8 5.35 14.75 2.22
C ASN A 8 4.58 15.48 3.34
N GLY A 9 3.41 14.96 3.71
CA GLY A 9 2.55 15.51 4.74
C GLY A 9 2.95 15.09 6.14
N ILE A 10 2.00 15.15 7.07
CA ILE A 10 2.21 14.78 8.49
C ILE A 10 2.41 13.27 8.71
N GLY A 11 2.08 12.45 7.72
CA GLY A 11 2.09 10.99 7.81
C GLY A 11 0.80 10.40 8.40
N ILE A 12 0.70 9.07 8.31
CA ILE A 12 -0.38 8.29 8.90
C ILE A 12 0.02 7.84 10.33
N PRO A 13 -0.89 7.85 11.32
CA PRO A 13 -0.60 7.39 12.68
C PRO A 13 -0.05 5.95 12.76
N GLU A 14 0.72 5.65 13.81
CA GLU A 14 1.27 4.30 14.01
C GLU A 14 0.18 3.26 14.27
N GLU A 15 -0.96 3.68 14.83
CA GLU A 15 -2.11 2.80 15.12
C GLU A 15 -2.94 2.48 13.86
N PHE A 16 -2.61 3.07 12.71
CA PHE A 16 -3.21 2.68 11.45
C PHE A 16 -2.66 1.33 11.01
N ASP A 17 -3.56 0.36 10.98
CA ASP A 17 -3.28 -0.99 10.51
C ASP A 17 -3.72 -1.13 9.05
N ILE A 18 -2.77 -1.44 8.17
CA ILE A 18 -3.04 -1.67 6.75
C ILE A 18 -3.67 -3.04 6.50
N GLU A 19 -3.38 -4.02 7.37
CA GLU A 19 -3.94 -5.38 7.30
C GLU A 19 -5.42 -5.39 7.66
N THR A 20 -5.87 -4.38 8.42
CA THR A 20 -7.28 -4.21 8.83
C THR A 20 -7.86 -2.91 8.27
N PRO A 21 -8.18 -2.84 6.96
CA PRO A 21 -8.64 -1.62 6.31
C PRO A 21 -9.98 -1.13 6.89
N LYS A 22 -9.99 0.12 7.40
CA LYS A 22 -11.20 0.76 7.96
C LYS A 22 -12.04 1.51 6.93
N SER A 23 -11.50 1.76 5.75
CA SER A 23 -12.17 2.53 4.70
C SER A 23 -12.39 1.69 3.45
N LEU A 24 -13.50 1.93 2.76
CA LEU A 24 -13.81 1.29 1.48
C LEU A 24 -12.66 1.46 0.47
N GLY A 25 -12.06 2.64 0.42
CA GLY A 25 -10.94 2.92 -0.48
C GLY A 25 -9.76 1.98 -0.25
N LEU A 26 -9.35 1.78 1.01
CA LEU A 26 -8.25 0.86 1.32
C LEU A 26 -8.65 -0.60 1.11
N THR A 27 -9.90 -0.97 1.41
CA THR A 27 -10.43 -2.31 1.10
C THR A 27 -10.33 -2.63 -0.39
N LEU A 28 -10.66 -1.66 -1.26
CA LEU A 28 -10.52 -1.82 -2.71
C LEU A 28 -9.06 -1.95 -3.14
N VAL A 29 -8.17 -1.11 -2.59
CA VAL A 29 -6.73 -1.19 -2.88
C VAL A 29 -6.18 -2.56 -2.49
N GLN A 30 -6.45 -3.03 -1.27
CA GLN A 30 -6.01 -4.34 -0.80
C GLN A 30 -6.50 -5.46 -1.73
N GLY A 31 -7.80 -5.47 -2.06
CA GLY A 31 -8.37 -6.48 -2.95
C GLY A 31 -7.76 -6.48 -4.37
N LEU A 32 -7.41 -5.31 -4.91
CA LEU A 32 -6.74 -5.21 -6.21
C LEU A 32 -5.28 -5.68 -6.16
N VAL A 33 -4.58 -5.41 -5.07
CA VAL A 33 -3.21 -5.91 -4.85
C VAL A 33 -3.22 -7.43 -4.74
N ASP A 34 -4.13 -7.99 -3.95
CA ASP A 34 -4.28 -9.43 -3.76
C ASP A 34 -4.64 -10.15 -5.07
N GLN A 35 -5.56 -9.59 -5.87
CA GLN A 35 -5.94 -10.15 -7.19
C GLN A 35 -4.78 -10.24 -8.18
N LEU A 36 -3.76 -9.41 -8.01
CA LEU A 36 -2.56 -9.36 -8.83
C LEU A 36 -1.37 -10.06 -8.16
N GLU A 37 -1.63 -10.83 -7.11
CA GLU A 37 -0.61 -11.54 -6.30
C GLU A 37 0.49 -10.60 -5.80
N GLY A 38 0.13 -9.34 -5.57
CA GLY A 38 1.04 -8.31 -5.11
C GLY A 38 1.16 -8.26 -3.58
N THR A 39 2.11 -7.46 -3.11
CA THR A 39 2.25 -7.09 -1.70
C THR A 39 2.19 -5.57 -1.55
N ILE A 40 1.69 -5.10 -0.42
CA ILE A 40 1.65 -3.67 -0.07
C ILE A 40 2.35 -3.44 1.26
N GLU A 41 3.27 -2.46 1.28
CA GLU A 41 4.04 -2.05 2.45
C GLU A 41 3.75 -0.56 2.75
N LEU A 42 3.64 -0.22 4.04
CA LEU A 42 3.45 1.16 4.51
C LEU A 42 4.71 1.64 5.27
N GLU A 43 5.35 2.66 4.74
CA GLU A 43 6.48 3.36 5.36
C GLU A 43 6.04 4.77 5.82
N ARG A 44 6.51 5.19 7.00
CA ARG A 44 6.09 6.45 7.66
C ARG A 44 7.23 7.47 7.80
N HIS A 45 8.20 7.45 6.89
CA HIS A 45 9.34 8.36 6.95
C HIS A 45 9.08 9.62 6.11
N GLN A 46 9.07 10.80 6.75
CA GLN A 46 8.86 12.11 6.10
C GLN A 46 7.54 12.22 5.31
N GLY A 47 6.45 11.69 5.88
CA GLY A 47 5.13 11.63 5.27
C GLY A 47 4.61 10.20 5.26
N THR A 48 3.78 9.87 4.27
CA THR A 48 3.30 8.50 4.04
C THR A 48 3.86 7.96 2.74
N GLN A 49 4.34 6.73 2.74
CA GLN A 49 4.71 6.01 1.52
C GLN A 49 4.04 4.64 1.49
N PHE A 50 3.28 4.38 0.44
CA PHE A 50 2.82 3.04 0.08
C PHE A 50 3.72 2.49 -1.02
N LYS A 51 4.23 1.28 -0.80
CA LYS A 51 5.04 0.56 -1.77
C LYS A 51 4.34 -0.73 -2.12
N ILE A 52 3.95 -0.86 -3.39
CA ILE A 52 3.24 -2.03 -3.90
C ILE A 52 4.17 -2.78 -4.85
N THR A 53 4.36 -4.06 -4.60
CA THR A 53 5.22 -4.93 -5.42
C THR A 53 4.37 -6.01 -6.07
N PHE A 54 4.42 -6.09 -7.39
CA PHE A 54 3.77 -7.14 -8.17
C PHE A 54 4.81 -8.11 -8.72
N PRO A 55 4.50 -9.42 -8.78
CA PRO A 55 5.35 -10.40 -9.45
C PRO A 55 5.55 -9.98 -10.92
N ARG A 56 6.69 -10.37 -11.48
CA ARG A 56 6.92 -10.19 -12.91
C ARG A 56 6.10 -11.28 -13.61
N GLY A 57 5.12 -10.89 -14.43
CA GLY A 57 4.40 -11.84 -15.26
C GLY A 57 5.37 -12.66 -16.10
N GLU A 58 5.07 -13.95 -16.27
CA GLU A 58 5.75 -14.77 -17.26
C GLU A 58 5.52 -14.16 -18.64
N VAL A 59 6.61 -13.88 -19.36
CA VAL A 59 6.60 -13.41 -20.74
C VAL A 59 6.84 -14.60 -21.64
#